data_AF-A0A7V2XJ84-F1
#
_entry.id   AF-A0A7V2XJ84-F1
#
_cell.length_a   1.000
_cell.length_b   1.000
_cell.length_c   1.000
_cell.angle_alpha   90.00
_cell.angle_beta   90.00
_cell.angle_gamma   90.00
#
_symmetry.space_group_name_H-M   'P 1'
#
loop_
_entity.id
_entity.type
_entity.pdbx_description
1 polymer ?
#
loop_
_entity_poly.entity_id
_entity_poly.type
_entity_poly.pdbx_seq_one_letter_code
_entity_poly.pdbx_strand_id
1 'polypeptide(L)'
;MLNCPVKLPPEAKAQKTLLELLCAVVQKLDEIAEAISKQNTCQDDLRRQVEEVLERHRQAAERYFATMPDPCGEEPFDRCPFLELPAGTKRRDLDRGAFVFLLPDSTLLRVLGQSVHAALPNGAIEALVPDADYRLHTSDGRVFQLDPNCPNCPQPPGEEPEEPEVPEIPPDPAQCEEPRP
;
A
#
# COMPACT_ATOMS: atom_id res chain seq x y z
N MET A 1 -9.85 86.95 -48.88
CA MET A 1 -9.49 85.87 -47.93
C MET A 1 -10.28 86.09 -46.65
N LEU A 2 -11.26 85.23 -46.36
CA LEU A 2 -12.03 85.29 -45.11
C LEU A 2 -12.04 83.88 -44.53
N ASN A 3 -11.16 83.65 -43.57
CA ASN A 3 -11.10 82.41 -42.81
C ASN A 3 -12.00 82.59 -41.59
N CYS A 4 -13.30 82.29 -41.73
CA CYS A 4 -14.24 82.29 -40.61
C CYS A 4 -14.04 81.00 -39.80
N PRO A 5 -13.65 81.08 -38.51
CA PRO A 5 -13.58 79.88 -37.69
C PRO A 5 -15.01 79.39 -37.43
N VAL A 6 -15.38 78.28 -38.07
CA VAL A 6 -16.66 77.62 -37.85
C VAL A 6 -16.71 77.17 -36.38
N LYS A 7 -17.47 77.89 -35.56
CA LYS A 7 -17.73 77.49 -34.17
C LYS A 7 -18.68 76.29 -34.20
N LEU A 8 -18.13 75.10 -33.95
CA LEU A 8 -18.95 73.89 -33.81
C LEU A 8 -19.99 74.11 -32.67
N PRO A 9 -21.28 73.81 -32.92
CA PRO A 9 -22.30 73.86 -31.88
C PRO A 9 -21.97 72.86 -30.75
N PRO A 10 -22.39 73.15 -29.51
CA PRO A 10 -22.04 72.33 -28.34
C PRO A 10 -22.48 70.87 -28.47
N GLU A 11 -23.60 70.61 -29.15
CA GLU A 11 -24.09 69.25 -29.45
C GLU A 11 -23.14 68.47 -30.37
N ALA A 12 -22.57 69.11 -31.39
CA ALA A 12 -21.61 68.46 -32.30
C ALA A 12 -20.28 68.14 -31.59
N LYS A 13 -19.89 68.94 -30.59
CA LYS A 13 -18.74 68.63 -29.73
C LYS A 13 -19.01 67.42 -28.84
N ALA A 14 -20.20 67.36 -28.23
CA ALA A 14 -20.62 66.23 -27.38
C ALA A 14 -20.70 64.91 -28.18
N GLN A 15 -21.24 64.96 -29.39
CA GLN A 15 -21.29 63.79 -30.29
C GLN A 15 -19.89 63.31 -30.70
N LYS A 16 -18.98 64.23 -31.00
CA LYS A 16 -17.58 63.89 -31.30
C LYS A 16 -16.90 63.19 -30.11
N THR A 17 -17.04 63.75 -28.90
CA THR A 17 -16.45 63.13 -27.69
C THR A 17 -17.04 61.77 -27.39
N LEU A 18 -18.35 61.57 -27.62
CA LEU A 18 -18.99 60.27 -27.47
C LEU A 18 -18.44 59.25 -28.48
N LEU A 19 -18.25 59.68 -29.73
CA LEU A 19 -17.68 58.82 -30.77
C LEU A 19 -16.24 58.42 -30.45
N GLU A 20 -15.42 59.35 -29.96
CA GLU A 20 -14.04 59.09 -29.52
C GLU A 20 -14.00 58.07 -28.37
N LEU A 21 -14.90 58.21 -27.38
CA LEU A 21 -15.05 57.25 -26.28
C LEU A 21 -15.48 55.87 -26.78
N LEU A 22 -16.45 55.79 -27.69
CA LEU A 22 -16.90 54.53 -28.28
C LEU A 22 -15.77 53.84 -29.05
N CYS A 23 -15.00 54.59 -29.85
CA CYS A 23 -13.82 54.07 -30.54
C CYS A 23 -12.78 53.53 -29.55
N ALA A 24 -12.51 54.24 -28.45
CA ALA A 24 -11.58 53.78 -27.43
C ALA A 24 -12.07 52.50 -26.73
N VAL A 25 -13.37 52.39 -26.46
CA VAL A 25 -13.96 51.18 -25.87
C VAL A 25 -13.85 49.99 -26.83
N VAL A 26 -14.18 50.17 -28.12
CA VAL A 26 -14.04 49.11 -29.12
C VAL A 26 -12.59 48.63 -29.22
N GLN A 27 -11.63 49.56 -29.26
CA GLN A 27 -10.21 49.20 -29.31
C GLN A 27 -9.78 48.39 -28.07
N LYS A 28 -10.29 48.73 -26.88
CA LYS A 28 -10.01 47.96 -25.66
C LYS A 28 -10.66 46.59 -25.67
N LEU A 29 -11.85 46.44 -26.26
CA LEU A 29 -12.49 45.13 -26.43
C LEU A 29 -11.69 44.24 -27.37
N ASP A 30 -11.14 44.79 -28.46
CA ASP A 30 -10.28 44.05 -29.39
C ASP A 30 -8.98 43.58 -28.71
N GLU A 31 -8.34 44.45 -27.91
CA GLU A 31 -7.15 44.09 -27.12
C GLU A 31 -7.45 42.96 -26.11
N ILE A 32 -8.61 43.01 -25.45
CA ILE A 32 -9.05 41.97 -24.50
C ILE A 32 -9.31 40.66 -25.24
N ALA A 33 -9.99 40.70 -26.39
CA ALA A 33 -10.27 39.52 -27.20
C ALA A 33 -8.97 38.84 -27.66
N GLU A 34 -7.99 39.63 -28.09
CA GLU A 34 -6.66 39.12 -28.47
C GLU A 34 -5.94 38.47 -27.26
N ALA A 35 -5.99 39.10 -26.09
CA ALA A 35 -5.38 38.55 -24.88
C ALA A 35 -6.02 37.22 -24.45
N ILE A 36 -7.36 37.13 -24.50
CA ILE A 36 -8.10 35.90 -24.20
C ILE A 36 -7.73 34.79 -25.20
N SER A 37 -7.66 35.13 -26.49
CA SER A 37 -7.26 34.16 -27.52
C SER A 37 -5.86 33.61 -27.27
N LYS A 38 -4.88 34.46 -26.96
CA LYS A 38 -3.52 34.04 -26.62
C LYS A 38 -3.48 33.15 -25.38
N GLN A 39 -4.26 33.49 -24.36
CA GLN A 39 -4.34 32.70 -23.13
C GLN A 39 -4.93 31.31 -23.39
N ASN A 40 -5.99 31.22 -24.19
CA ASN A 40 -6.60 29.93 -24.55
C ASN A 40 -5.62 29.06 -25.32
N THR A 41 -4.91 29.61 -26.31
CA THR A 41 -3.87 28.87 -27.05
C THR A 41 -2.76 28.37 -26.12
N CYS A 42 -2.30 29.20 -25.18
CA CYS A 42 -1.31 28.81 -24.18
C CYS A 42 -1.81 27.67 -23.28
N GLN A 43 -3.08 27.72 -22.86
CA GLN A 43 -3.69 26.66 -22.05
C GLN A 43 -3.81 25.35 -22.82
N ASP A 44 -4.19 25.39 -24.10
CA ASP A 44 -4.31 24.21 -24.94
C ASP A 44 -2.93 23.57 -25.21
N ASP A 45 -1.90 24.39 -25.44
CA ASP A 45 -0.53 23.90 -25.57
C ASP A 45 0.01 23.30 -24.27
N LEU A 46 -0.32 23.88 -23.12
CA LEU A 46 0.03 23.31 -21.82
C LEU A 46 -0.67 21.96 -21.59
N ARG A 47 -1.97 21.87 -21.90
CA ARG A 47 -2.72 20.60 -21.80
C ARG A 47 -2.07 19.51 -22.64
N ARG A 48 -1.72 19.83 -23.89
CA ARG A 48 -1.04 18.88 -24.79
C ARG A 48 0.31 18.42 -24.22
N GLN A 49 1.10 19.33 -23.66
CA GLN A 49 2.38 18.99 -23.02
C GLN A 49 2.19 18.07 -21.80
N VAL A 50 1.18 18.34 -20.97
CA VAL A 50 0.85 17.50 -19.81
C VAL A 50 0.44 16.10 -20.25
N GLU A 51 -0.44 15.99 -21.24
CA GLU A 51 -0.86 14.69 -21.79
C GLU A 51 0.32 13.89 -22.33
N GLU A 52 1.23 14.54 -23.07
CA GLU A 52 2.43 13.88 -23.60
C GLU A 52 3.36 13.39 -22.47
N VAL A 53 3.56 14.18 -21.42
CA VAL A 53 4.38 13.79 -20.27
C VAL A 53 3.74 12.64 -19.52
N LEU A 54 2.43 12.69 -19.26
CA LEU A 54 1.70 11.60 -18.60
C LEU A 54 1.78 10.30 -19.40
N GLU A 55 1.65 10.38 -20.72
CA GLU A 55 1.77 9.21 -21.60
C GLU A 55 3.18 8.62 -21.59
N ARG A 56 4.23 9.46 -21.58
CA ARG A 56 5.61 9.00 -21.39
C ARG A 56 5.80 8.33 -20.03
N HIS A 57 5.23 8.88 -18.96
CA HIS A 57 5.28 8.24 -17.63
C HIS A 57 4.55 6.91 -17.61
N ARG A 58 3.38 6.81 -18.25
CA ARG A 58 2.63 5.55 -18.40
C ARG A 58 3.47 4.49 -19.11
N GLN A 59 4.02 4.82 -20.28
CA GLN A 59 4.87 3.90 -21.03
C GLN A 59 6.15 3.50 -20.29
N ALA A 60 6.76 4.44 -19.55
CA ALA A 60 7.93 4.16 -18.73
C ALA A 60 7.59 3.18 -17.59
N ALA A 61 6.45 3.38 -16.92
CA ALA A 61 5.95 2.47 -15.89
C ALA A 61 5.65 1.08 -16.48
N GLU A 62 4.97 1.01 -17.63
CA GLU A 62 4.68 -0.26 -18.32
C GLU A 62 5.96 -1.01 -18.69
N ARG A 63 6.98 -0.34 -19.23
CA ARG A 63 8.28 -0.95 -19.51
C ARG A 63 8.96 -1.44 -18.24
N TYR A 64 8.93 -0.65 -17.17
CA TYR A 64 9.50 -1.02 -15.88
C TYR A 64 8.84 -2.30 -15.33
N PHE A 65 7.51 -2.37 -15.36
CA PHE A 65 6.79 -3.57 -14.93
C PHE A 65 6.99 -4.75 -15.89
N ALA A 66 7.11 -4.54 -17.20
CA ALA A 66 7.41 -5.61 -18.15
C ALA A 66 8.83 -6.20 -17.99
N THR A 67 9.78 -5.41 -17.48
CA THR A 67 11.13 -5.91 -17.14
C THR A 67 11.20 -6.61 -15.78
N MET A 68 10.18 -6.43 -14.92
CA MET A 68 10.08 -7.28 -13.76
C MET A 68 9.59 -8.65 -14.21
N PRO A 69 10.21 -9.74 -13.71
CA PRO A 69 9.55 -11.04 -13.80
C PRO A 69 8.16 -10.89 -13.18
N ASP A 70 7.15 -11.43 -13.87
CA ASP A 70 5.81 -11.50 -13.29
C ASP A 70 5.96 -12.16 -11.91
N PRO A 71 5.56 -11.51 -10.80
CA PRO A 71 5.59 -12.17 -9.50
C PRO A 71 4.64 -13.38 -9.45
N CYS A 72 3.82 -13.59 -10.49
CA CYS A 72 3.02 -14.78 -10.75
C CYS A 72 3.67 -15.75 -11.75
N GLY A 73 4.94 -15.56 -12.12
CA GLY A 73 5.69 -16.45 -13.00
C GLY A 73 5.75 -17.88 -12.45
N GLU A 74 5.94 -18.84 -13.35
CA GLU A 74 5.87 -20.30 -13.14
C GLU A 74 6.93 -20.89 -12.18
N GLU A 75 7.36 -20.16 -11.15
CA GLU A 75 7.98 -20.82 -10.00
C GLU A 75 6.88 -21.60 -9.26
N PRO A 76 7.12 -22.88 -8.91
CA PRO A 76 6.17 -23.62 -8.11
C PRO A 76 5.95 -22.86 -6.80
N PHE A 77 4.71 -22.38 -6.60
CA PHE A 77 4.33 -21.64 -5.39
C PHE A 77 4.69 -22.46 -4.15
N ASP A 78 5.76 -22.06 -3.47
CA ASP A 78 6.21 -22.73 -2.26
C ASP A 78 5.34 -22.31 -1.08
N ARG A 79 4.50 -23.25 -0.66
CA ARG A 79 3.52 -23.08 0.41
C ARG A 79 4.14 -23.26 1.79
N CYS A 80 5.37 -23.81 1.89
CA CYS A 80 5.99 -24.09 3.17
C CYS A 80 6.04 -22.82 4.05
N PRO A 81 5.60 -22.90 5.31
CA PRO A 81 5.32 -24.11 6.09
C PRO A 81 3.86 -24.59 6.07
N PHE A 82 3.00 -24.07 5.21
CA PHE A 82 1.57 -24.42 5.15
C PHE A 82 1.32 -25.59 4.19
N LEU A 83 0.41 -26.49 4.59
CA LEU A 83 0.00 -27.63 3.78
C LEU A 83 -0.91 -27.18 2.62
N GLU A 84 -1.86 -26.30 2.93
CA GLU A 84 -2.80 -25.71 1.97
C GLU A 84 -3.00 -24.21 2.23
N LEU A 85 -3.16 -23.46 1.14
CA LEU A 85 -3.46 -22.03 1.15
C LEU A 85 -4.49 -21.72 0.05
N PRO A 86 -5.33 -20.69 0.24
CA PRO A 86 -6.31 -20.29 -0.76
C PRO A 86 -5.68 -19.99 -2.13
N ALA A 87 -6.40 -20.32 -3.21
CA ALA A 87 -5.97 -19.99 -4.56
C ALA A 87 -5.81 -18.47 -4.73
N GLY A 88 -4.72 -18.04 -5.38
CA GLY A 88 -4.38 -16.63 -5.51
C GLY A 88 -3.57 -16.06 -4.34
N THR A 89 -3.17 -16.89 -3.37
CA THR A 89 -2.19 -16.49 -2.36
C THR A 89 -0.84 -16.17 -3.01
N LYS A 90 -0.24 -15.04 -2.62
CA LYS A 90 1.08 -14.63 -3.07
C LYS A 90 2.09 -14.78 -1.95
N ARG A 91 3.26 -15.34 -2.23
CA ARG A 91 4.37 -15.39 -1.29
C ARG A 91 5.40 -14.32 -1.63
N ARG A 92 5.98 -13.71 -0.60
CA ARG A 92 7.13 -12.82 -0.71
C ARG A 92 8.18 -13.23 0.29
N ASP A 93 9.37 -13.53 -0.20
CA ASP A 93 10.53 -13.73 0.66
C ASP A 93 11.04 -12.37 1.18
N LEU A 94 11.41 -12.36 2.44
CA LEU A 94 12.01 -11.22 3.13
C LEU A 94 13.46 -11.56 3.52
N ASP A 95 14.21 -10.52 3.89
CA ASP A 95 15.57 -10.69 4.40
C ASP A 95 15.60 -11.65 5.61
N ARG A 96 16.73 -12.37 5.75
CA ARG A 96 16.98 -13.32 6.86
C ARG A 96 16.06 -14.55 6.89
N GLY A 97 15.52 -14.95 5.74
CA GLY A 97 14.71 -16.17 5.62
C GLY A 97 13.32 -16.05 6.25
N ALA A 98 12.80 -14.82 6.37
CA ALA A 98 11.41 -14.60 6.73
C ALA A 98 10.53 -14.63 5.47
N PHE A 99 9.27 -15.01 5.63
CA PHE A 99 8.32 -15.15 4.52
C PHE A 99 7.02 -14.45 4.85
N VAL A 100 6.37 -13.87 3.85
CA VAL A 100 5.03 -13.31 3.96
C VAL A 100 4.13 -13.92 2.91
N PHE A 101 2.98 -14.43 3.35
CA PHE A 101 1.90 -14.89 2.49
C PHE A 101 0.78 -13.85 2.52
N LEU A 102 0.42 -13.35 1.34
CA LEU A 102 -0.68 -12.44 1.11
C LEU A 102 -1.85 -13.24 0.54
N LEU A 103 -2.90 -13.41 1.34
CA LEU A 103 -4.11 -14.12 0.92
C LEU A 103 -5.03 -13.20 0.12
N PRO A 104 -5.94 -13.74 -0.71
CA PRO A 104 -6.88 -12.96 -1.52
C PRO A 104 -7.83 -12.07 -0.71
N ASP A 105 -8.08 -12.43 0.55
CA ASP A 105 -8.97 -11.71 1.48
C ASP A 105 -8.25 -10.57 2.23
N SER A 106 -7.03 -10.22 1.82
CA SER A 106 -6.14 -9.24 2.48
C SER A 106 -5.56 -9.69 3.82
N THR A 107 -5.66 -10.98 4.18
CA THR A 107 -4.94 -11.53 5.32
C THR A 107 -3.45 -11.66 5.01
N LEU A 108 -2.60 -11.29 5.96
CA LEU A 108 -1.15 -11.43 5.87
C LEU A 108 -0.66 -12.46 6.89
N LEU A 109 0.00 -13.53 6.44
CA LEU A 109 0.68 -14.48 7.32
C LEU A 109 2.18 -14.26 7.21
N ARG A 110 2.82 -13.80 8.28
CA ARG A 110 4.26 -13.60 8.36
C ARG A 110 4.89 -14.72 9.16
N VAL A 111 5.84 -15.43 8.55
CA VAL A 111 6.63 -16.49 9.19
C VAL A 111 8.03 -15.96 9.44
N LEU A 112 8.49 -16.02 10.68
CA LEU A 112 9.82 -15.59 11.11
C LEU A 112 10.41 -16.67 12.03
N GLY A 113 11.23 -17.56 11.46
CA GLY A 113 11.75 -18.72 12.18
C GLY A 113 10.61 -19.58 12.72
N GLN A 114 10.55 -19.72 14.05
CA GLN A 114 9.52 -20.49 14.76
C GLN A 114 8.25 -19.69 15.10
N SER A 115 8.18 -18.41 14.72
CA SER A 115 7.03 -17.55 15.02
C SER A 115 6.18 -17.31 13.77
N VAL A 116 4.86 -17.34 13.95
CA VAL A 116 3.90 -16.95 12.92
C VAL A 116 3.06 -15.81 13.44
N HIS A 117 2.88 -14.78 12.61
CA HIS A 117 1.99 -13.67 12.90
C HIS A 117 0.95 -13.52 11.80
N ALA A 118 -0.30 -13.35 12.17
CA ALA A 118 -1.38 -13.04 11.24
C ALA A 118 -1.81 -11.58 11.41
N ALA A 119 -1.91 -10.85 10.30
CA ALA A 119 -2.69 -9.62 10.24
C ALA A 119 -4.00 -9.94 9.52
N LEU A 120 -5.11 -9.82 10.24
CA LEU A 120 -6.45 -10.17 9.78
C LEU A 120 -7.11 -8.98 9.06
N PRO A 121 -8.17 -9.21 8.25
CA PRO A 121 -8.85 -8.14 7.50
C PRO A 121 -9.51 -7.07 8.39
N ASN A 122 -9.81 -7.41 9.65
CA ASN A 122 -10.33 -6.49 10.66
C ASN A 122 -9.25 -5.56 11.26
N GLY A 123 -7.99 -5.71 10.84
CA GLY A 123 -6.84 -4.94 11.33
C GLY A 123 -6.19 -5.49 12.59
N ALA A 124 -6.68 -6.61 13.14
CA ALA A 124 -6.04 -7.28 14.27
C ALA A 124 -4.71 -7.93 13.85
N ILE A 125 -3.70 -7.84 14.71
CA ILE A 125 -2.41 -8.51 14.53
C ILE A 125 -2.22 -9.49 15.68
N GLU A 126 -2.03 -10.75 15.34
CA GLU A 126 -2.00 -11.86 16.30
C GLU A 126 -0.73 -12.67 16.12
N ALA A 127 -0.14 -13.09 17.24
CA ALA A 127 0.89 -14.12 17.24
C ALA A 127 0.20 -15.48 17.31
N LEU A 128 0.44 -16.32 16.31
CA LEU A 128 -0.13 -17.65 16.21
C LEU A 128 0.89 -18.68 16.70
N VAL A 129 0.44 -19.55 17.60
CA VAL A 129 1.22 -20.66 18.13
C VAL A 129 0.57 -21.95 17.63
N PRO A 130 1.33 -22.88 17.01
CA PRO A 130 0.78 -24.14 16.57
C PRO A 130 0.36 -25.02 17.75
N ASP A 131 -0.78 -25.67 17.62
CA ASP A 131 -1.21 -26.73 18.54
C ASP A 131 -0.47 -28.05 18.29
N ALA A 132 -0.74 -29.07 19.11
CA ALA A 132 -0.12 -30.39 18.99
C ALA A 132 -0.35 -31.06 17.62
N ASP A 133 -1.43 -30.69 16.91
CA ASP A 133 -1.77 -31.17 15.57
C ASP A 133 -1.17 -30.29 14.46
N TYR A 134 -0.24 -29.39 14.79
CA TYR A 134 0.39 -28.43 13.87
C TYR A 134 -0.61 -27.47 13.20
N ARG A 135 -1.67 -27.07 13.92
CA ARG A 135 -2.67 -26.11 13.44
C ARG A 135 -2.51 -24.76 14.10
N LEU A 136 -2.66 -23.71 13.29
CA LEU A 136 -2.71 -22.33 13.74
C LEU A 136 -4.14 -21.83 13.72
N HIS A 137 -4.61 -21.32 14.86
CA HIS A 137 -5.97 -20.81 15.03
C HIS A 137 -5.94 -19.29 15.14
N THR A 138 -6.75 -18.61 14.34
CA THR A 138 -6.92 -17.15 14.39
C THR A 138 -8.16 -16.76 15.19
N SER A 139 -8.20 -15.53 15.71
CA SER A 139 -9.36 -15.05 16.48
C SER A 139 -10.66 -14.98 15.67
N ASP A 140 -10.57 -14.88 14.34
CA ASP A 140 -11.71 -14.90 13.42
C ASP A 140 -12.22 -16.32 13.10
N GLY A 141 -11.66 -17.34 13.76
CA GLY A 141 -12.11 -18.73 13.69
C GLY A 141 -11.53 -19.54 12.52
N ARG A 142 -10.54 -19.03 11.80
CA ARG A 142 -9.85 -19.77 10.75
C ARG A 142 -8.76 -20.66 11.33
N VAL A 143 -8.50 -21.76 10.62
CA VAL A 143 -7.50 -22.75 10.99
C VAL A 143 -6.58 -22.97 9.79
N PHE A 144 -5.27 -22.83 10.00
CA PHE A 144 -4.25 -23.11 9.01
C PHE A 144 -3.45 -24.34 9.43
N GLN A 145 -3.38 -25.35 8.55
CA GLN A 145 -2.61 -26.55 8.78
C GLN A 145 -1.16 -26.34 8.32
N LEU A 146 -0.20 -26.58 9.21
CA LEU A 146 1.21 -26.60 8.87
C LEU A 146 1.64 -27.98 8.39
N ASP A 147 2.63 -28.02 7.50
CA ASP A 147 3.31 -29.23 7.05
C ASP A 147 4.56 -29.46 7.91
N PRO A 148 4.58 -30.49 8.76
CA PRO A 148 5.72 -30.79 9.64
C PRO A 148 6.98 -31.20 8.87
N ASN A 149 6.88 -31.55 7.58
CA ASN A 149 8.03 -31.91 6.76
C ASN A 149 8.76 -30.68 6.20
N CYS A 150 8.19 -29.49 6.33
CA CYS A 150 8.83 -28.26 5.87
C CYS A 150 10.00 -27.88 6.80
N PRO A 151 11.17 -27.51 6.26
CA PRO A 151 12.36 -27.20 7.06
C PRO A 151 12.19 -25.98 7.99
N ASN A 152 11.26 -25.08 7.66
CA ASN A 152 10.95 -23.88 8.43
C ASN A 152 9.58 -23.97 9.13
N CYS A 153 9.10 -25.18 9.41
CA CYS A 153 7.83 -25.37 10.10
C CYS A 153 7.93 -24.92 11.57
N PRO A 154 7.05 -24.02 12.03
CA PRO A 154 6.87 -23.71 13.45
C PRO A 154 6.48 -24.96 14.22
N GLN A 155 7.21 -25.27 15.28
CA GLN A 155 6.93 -26.42 16.14
C GLN A 155 5.90 -26.06 17.22
N PRO A 156 4.99 -26.99 17.59
CA PRO A 156 4.21 -26.82 18.80
C PRO A 156 5.13 -26.59 20.00
N PRO A 157 4.69 -25.79 20.99
CA PRO A 157 5.41 -25.69 22.25
C PRO A 157 5.55 -27.12 22.79
N GLY A 158 6.78 -27.58 22.93
CA GLY A 158 7.05 -28.94 23.39
C GLY A 158 6.34 -29.19 24.71
N GLU A 159 5.75 -30.38 24.86
CA GLU A 159 5.41 -30.88 26.19
C GLU A 159 6.66 -30.75 27.06
N GLU A 160 6.51 -30.16 28.23
CA GLU A 160 7.57 -30.13 29.24
C GLU A 160 8.10 -31.56 29.39
N PRO A 161 9.43 -31.77 29.38
CA PRO A 161 9.96 -33.10 29.62
C PRO A 161 9.38 -33.58 30.96
N GLU A 162 8.68 -34.72 30.95
CA GLU A 162 8.26 -35.40 32.18
C GLU A 162 9.46 -35.39 33.13
N GLU A 163 9.28 -34.77 34.31
CA GLU A 163 10.30 -34.79 35.35
C GLU A 163 10.74 -36.26 35.52
N PRO A 164 12.05 -36.56 35.45
CA PRO A 164 12.49 -37.93 35.63
C PRO A 164 11.98 -38.39 36.99
N GLU A 165 11.18 -39.47 37.02
CA GLU A 165 10.74 -40.11 38.25
C GLU A 165 11.97 -40.29 39.15
N VAL A 166 12.07 -39.47 40.19
CA VAL A 166 13.13 -39.58 41.17
C VAL A 166 12.95 -40.96 41.80
N PRO A 167 13.92 -41.89 41.68
CA PRO A 167 13.76 -43.20 42.29
C PRO A 167 13.52 -43.00 43.78
N GLU A 168 12.45 -43.59 44.31
CA GLU A 168 12.20 -43.60 45.75
C GLU A 168 13.42 -44.22 46.44
N ILE A 169 14.24 -43.38 47.07
CA ILE A 169 15.34 -43.83 47.91
C ILE A 169 14.66 -44.46 49.14
N PRO A 170 14.85 -45.77 49.40
CA PRO A 170 14.28 -46.38 50.60
C PRO A 170 14.83 -45.66 51.84
N PRO A 171 14.00 -45.44 52.87
CA PRO A 171 14.43 -44.70 54.06
C PRO A 171 15.63 -45.38 54.71
N ASP A 172 16.65 -44.57 54.97
CA ASP A 172 17.90 -44.97 55.61
C ASP A 172 17.61 -45.55 57.02
N PRO A 173 18.02 -46.80 57.35
CA PRO A 173 17.66 -47.46 58.60
C PRO A 173 18.35 -46.90 59.86
N ALA A 174 18.94 -45.70 59.79
CA ALA A 174 19.83 -45.18 60.83
C ALA A 174 19.27 -44.03 61.69
N GLN A 175 17.99 -43.65 61.59
CA GLN A 175 17.43 -42.57 62.42
C GLN A 175 16.19 -43.00 63.20
N CYS A 176 16.40 -43.72 64.30
CA CYS A 176 15.52 -43.72 65.48
C CYS A 176 16.30 -44.26 66.69
N GLU A 177 17.36 -43.57 67.10
CA GLU A 177 17.78 -43.58 68.51
C GLU A 177 17.19 -42.33 69.17
N GLU A 178 16.24 -42.51 70.08
CA GLU A 178 16.49 -42.12 71.46
C GLU A 178 15.44 -42.73 72.41
N PRO A 179 15.87 -43.37 73.51
CA PRO A 179 15.01 -43.72 74.63
C PRO A 179 14.98 -42.58 75.67
N ARG A 180 13.79 -42.28 76.21
CA ARG A 180 13.54 -41.83 77.60
C ARG A 180 12.08 -41.41 77.80
N PRO A 181 11.55 -41.36 79.05
CA PRO A 181 12.13 -41.74 80.33
C PRO A 181 11.63 -43.07 80.91
#